data_AF-A0AAU3A656-F1
#
_entry.id   AF-A0AAU3A656-F1
#
_cell.length_a   1.000
_cell.length_b   1.000
_cell.length_c   1.000
_cell.angle_alpha   90.00
_cell.angle_beta   90.00
_cell.angle_gamma   90.00
#
_symmetry.space_group_name_H-M   'P 1'
#
loop_
_entity.id
_entity.type
_entity.pdbx_description
1 polymer ?
#
loop_
_entity_poly.entity_id
_entity_poly.type
_entity_poly.pdbx_seq_one_letter_code
_entity_poly.pdbx_strand_id
1 'polypeptide(L)'
;MSVGTSRAPGARDTLRRPAPRCGPDDLTTFADSGLHPDDLPDGLVVADETGHVICFNAAAVRITAVPAADALGHPLERALPLEDLEGRRWWQLTDPYGGLATRFAQPERNLLLPGGREVLVSARYVRTAPTGPVHRVVVSIRDTEARRRTERSHAELIATVAHELRSPLTSVKGFTATLLAKWERFTDDQKKLMLETVDADANRVTRLIAELLDISRIDSGRLEVRRQPVDIGAAVARHIQAHVASGQPADRFLVRVEQPLPDLWADPDKIDQVLSNLLENAVRHGEGTVTIDVMPSASPRERECAGTSVTVSDEGPGIPEESMNRVFTRFWRGSKRGGTGLGLYIVKGIVEAHGGTITVGRAPGGGAQFRFTLPVGAPAYLNA
;
A
#
# COMPACT_ATOMS: atom_id res chain seq x y z
N MET A 1 85.40 -6.61 -54.65
CA MET A 1 85.59 -8.07 -54.66
C MET A 1 85.22 -8.57 -53.26
N SER A 2 83.99 -9.05 -53.03
CA SER A 2 83.54 -10.47 -53.10
C SER A 2 84.10 -11.29 -51.92
N VAL A 3 83.42 -12.13 -51.12
CA VAL A 3 82.02 -12.59 -50.90
C VAL A 3 82.03 -13.43 -49.59
N GLY A 4 80.92 -13.45 -48.80
CA GLY A 4 80.40 -14.57 -47.96
C GLY A 4 81.25 -15.11 -46.77
N THR A 5 80.74 -15.63 -45.64
CA THR A 5 79.42 -16.18 -45.26
C THR A 5 79.30 -16.33 -43.71
N SER A 6 78.07 -16.15 -43.21
CA SER A 6 77.35 -16.73 -42.05
C SER A 6 78.05 -17.59 -40.97
N ARG A 7 77.80 -17.24 -39.68
CA ARG A 7 77.45 -18.21 -38.62
C ARG A 7 76.75 -17.53 -37.43
N ALA A 8 75.61 -18.08 -37.03
CA ALA A 8 74.75 -17.67 -35.90
C ALA A 8 75.27 -18.16 -34.53
N PRO A 9 74.80 -17.59 -33.40
CA PRO A 9 74.85 -18.26 -32.11
C PRO A 9 73.47 -18.45 -31.46
N GLY A 10 73.19 -19.71 -31.08
CA GLY A 10 72.90 -20.06 -29.69
C GLY A 10 71.48 -19.86 -29.18
N ALA A 11 70.66 -20.89 -29.32
CA ALA A 11 69.40 -21.07 -28.60
C ALA A 11 69.59 -21.04 -27.06
N ARG A 12 68.77 -20.25 -26.37
CA ARG A 12 68.50 -20.40 -24.93
C ARG A 12 67.05 -20.78 -24.73
N ASP A 13 66.91 -22.02 -24.31
CA ASP A 13 65.72 -22.67 -23.78
C ASP A 13 65.11 -21.82 -22.65
N THR A 14 63.89 -21.33 -22.84
CA THR A 14 63.06 -20.72 -21.79
C THR A 14 61.80 -21.54 -21.65
N LEU A 15 61.83 -22.43 -20.66
CA LEU A 15 60.70 -23.18 -20.14
C LEU A 15 59.43 -22.32 -20.09
N ARG A 16 58.43 -22.72 -20.90
CA ARG A 16 57.03 -22.31 -20.76
C ARG A 16 56.59 -22.57 -19.31
N ARG A 17 56.44 -21.51 -18.52
CA ARG A 17 55.60 -21.57 -17.30
C ARG A 17 54.14 -21.65 -17.74
N PRO A 18 53.35 -22.62 -17.25
CA PRO A 18 51.92 -22.64 -17.52
C PRO A 18 51.26 -21.41 -16.87
N ALA A 19 50.32 -20.81 -17.59
CA ALA A 19 49.45 -19.75 -17.07
C ALA A 19 48.75 -20.21 -15.78
N PRO A 20 48.53 -19.31 -14.80
CA PRO A 20 47.78 -19.68 -13.61
C PRO A 20 46.36 -20.04 -14.04
N ARG A 21 45.95 -21.28 -13.76
CA ARG A 21 44.57 -21.71 -13.88
C ARG A 21 43.81 -20.99 -12.76
N CYS A 22 42.96 -20.01 -13.10
CA CYS A 22 41.96 -19.49 -12.16
C CYS A 22 41.04 -20.64 -11.78
N GLY A 23 41.11 -21.05 -10.51
CA GLY A 23 40.17 -21.95 -9.89
C GLY A 23 38.94 -21.19 -9.37
N PRO A 24 37.97 -21.89 -8.75
CA PRO A 24 36.67 -21.37 -8.30
C PRO A 24 36.72 -20.36 -7.13
N ASP A 25 37.88 -19.75 -6.86
CA ASP A 25 38.14 -18.93 -5.68
C ASP A 25 37.68 -17.46 -5.81
N ASP A 26 37.31 -16.97 -6.99
CA ASP A 26 36.98 -15.53 -7.19
C ASP A 26 35.58 -15.12 -6.65
N LEU A 27 34.80 -16.05 -6.10
CA LEU A 27 33.60 -15.75 -5.31
C LEU A 27 33.93 -15.38 -3.86
N THR A 28 35.14 -15.65 -3.37
CA THR A 28 35.55 -15.32 -2.00
C THR A 28 35.81 -13.82 -1.78
N THR A 29 35.94 -13.02 -2.84
CA THR A 29 36.23 -11.58 -2.73
C THR A 29 35.03 -10.73 -2.26
N PHE A 30 33.82 -11.31 -2.13
CA PHE A 30 32.71 -10.65 -1.41
C PHE A 30 32.80 -10.84 0.12
N ALA A 31 33.43 -11.93 0.59
CA ALA A 31 33.50 -12.28 2.00
C ALA A 31 34.42 -11.35 2.82
N ASP A 32 35.45 -10.76 2.20
CA ASP A 32 36.40 -9.85 2.86
C ASP A 32 35.83 -8.46 3.20
N SER A 33 34.60 -8.15 2.74
CA SER A 33 33.92 -6.87 3.00
C SER A 33 32.76 -6.96 4.01
N GLY A 34 32.42 -8.17 4.47
CA GLY A 34 31.33 -8.41 5.43
C GLY A 34 29.90 -8.17 4.92
N LEU A 35 29.72 -7.78 3.65
CA LEU A 35 28.42 -7.56 3.03
C LEU A 35 27.96 -8.80 2.26
N HIS A 36 26.84 -9.40 2.67
CA HIS A 36 26.26 -10.52 1.92
C HIS A 36 25.37 -9.97 0.79
N PRO A 37 25.42 -10.53 -0.44
CA PRO A 37 24.56 -10.09 -1.54
C PRO A 37 23.05 -10.06 -1.24
N ASP A 38 22.60 -10.89 -0.30
CA ASP A 38 21.20 -10.94 0.16
C ASP A 38 20.81 -9.81 1.13
N ASP A 39 21.78 -9.07 1.68
CA ASP A 39 21.52 -7.90 2.52
C ASP A 39 21.06 -6.69 1.68
N LEU A 40 21.21 -6.77 0.35
CA LEU A 40 20.76 -5.73 -0.56
C LEU A 40 19.24 -5.79 -0.77
N PRO A 41 18.52 -4.65 -0.69
CA PRO A 41 17.08 -4.61 -0.93
C PRO A 41 16.71 -4.87 -2.39
N ASP A 42 17.64 -4.58 -3.31
CA ASP A 42 17.47 -4.71 -4.75
C ASP A 42 17.93 -6.08 -5.25
N GLY A 43 17.36 -6.52 -6.37
CA GLY A 43 17.83 -7.71 -7.07
C GLY A 43 19.21 -7.48 -7.65
N LEU A 44 20.19 -8.25 -7.19
CA LEU A 44 21.57 -8.20 -7.68
C LEU A 44 21.85 -9.45 -8.53
N VAL A 45 22.29 -9.20 -9.77
CA VAL A 45 22.78 -10.24 -10.67
C VAL A 45 24.17 -9.87 -11.16
N VAL A 46 25.12 -10.79 -11.06
CA VAL A 46 26.49 -10.59 -11.54
C VAL A 46 26.84 -11.69 -12.52
N ALA A 47 27.34 -11.32 -13.69
CA ALA A 47 27.93 -12.24 -14.66
C ALA A 47 29.44 -12.04 -14.78
N ASP A 48 30.15 -13.14 -15.04
CA ASP A 48 31.59 -13.16 -15.27
C ASP A 48 31.99 -12.64 -16.66
N GLU A 49 33.26 -12.78 -17.02
CA GLU A 49 33.83 -12.37 -18.31
C GLU A 49 33.33 -13.19 -19.51
N THR A 50 32.74 -14.36 -19.26
CA THR A 50 32.18 -15.24 -20.28
C THR A 50 30.67 -15.06 -20.47
N GLY A 51 30.04 -14.21 -19.66
CA GLY A 51 28.60 -13.97 -19.71
C GLY A 51 27.78 -14.92 -18.85
N HIS A 52 28.40 -15.75 -18.00
CA HIS A 52 27.69 -16.66 -17.11
C HIS A 52 27.44 -16.02 -15.75
N VAL A 53 26.25 -16.25 -15.20
CA VAL A 53 25.85 -15.67 -13.91
C VAL A 53 26.58 -16.35 -12.76
N ILE A 54 27.28 -15.57 -11.96
CA ILE A 54 28.03 -16.01 -10.78
C ILE A 54 27.37 -15.58 -9.47
N CYS A 55 26.48 -14.58 -9.50
CA CYS A 55 25.70 -14.15 -8.35
C CYS A 55 24.25 -13.87 -8.75
N PHE A 56 23.31 -14.37 -7.95
CA PHE A 56 21.88 -14.16 -8.12
C PHE A 56 21.22 -14.15 -6.74
N ASN A 57 21.04 -12.97 -6.17
CA ASN A 57 20.62 -12.84 -4.76
C ASN A 57 19.12 -13.17 -4.56
N ALA A 58 18.70 -13.32 -3.31
CA ALA A 58 17.33 -13.64 -2.93
C ALA A 58 16.31 -12.61 -3.46
N ALA A 59 16.69 -11.33 -3.54
CA ALA A 59 15.84 -10.30 -4.13
C ALA A 59 15.63 -10.51 -5.63
N ALA A 60 16.67 -10.90 -6.37
CA ALA A 60 16.56 -11.24 -7.79
C ALA A 60 15.62 -12.43 -7.99
N VAL A 61 15.72 -13.48 -7.17
CA VAL A 61 14.78 -14.64 -7.20
C VAL A 61 13.33 -14.19 -7.01
N ARG A 62 13.05 -13.31 -6.04
CA ARG A 62 11.67 -12.81 -5.82
C ARG A 62 11.16 -11.97 -6.99
N ILE A 63 12.01 -11.14 -7.58
CA ILE A 63 11.61 -10.20 -8.65
C ILE A 63 11.46 -10.92 -10.00
N THR A 64 12.32 -11.87 -10.32
CA THR A 64 12.26 -12.59 -11.59
C THR A 64 11.39 -13.85 -11.52
N ALA A 65 11.11 -14.35 -10.32
CA ALA A 65 10.52 -15.67 -10.07
C ALA A 65 11.33 -16.84 -10.67
N VAL A 66 12.63 -16.62 -10.93
CA VAL A 66 13.57 -17.64 -11.41
C VAL A 66 14.37 -18.18 -10.21
N PRO A 67 14.38 -19.51 -9.98
CA PRO A 67 15.20 -20.11 -8.94
C PRO A 67 16.70 -19.82 -9.17
N ALA A 68 17.44 -19.51 -8.09
CA ALA A 68 18.87 -19.24 -8.20
C ALA A 68 19.66 -20.38 -8.86
N ALA A 69 19.25 -21.64 -8.63
CA ALA A 69 19.87 -22.82 -9.25
C ALA A 69 19.75 -22.84 -10.78
N ASP A 70 18.68 -22.25 -11.33
CA ASP A 70 18.44 -22.20 -12.77
C ASP A 70 19.10 -20.97 -13.42
N ALA A 71 19.47 -19.97 -12.61
CA ALA A 71 20.15 -18.76 -13.03
C ALA A 71 21.67 -18.89 -12.96
N LEU A 72 22.20 -19.45 -11.87
CA LEU A 72 23.65 -19.59 -11.65
C LEU A 72 24.29 -20.51 -12.70
N GLY A 73 25.47 -20.13 -13.17
CA GLY A 73 26.23 -20.84 -14.19
C GLY A 73 25.61 -20.82 -15.59
N HIS A 74 24.48 -20.14 -15.79
CA HIS A 74 23.83 -20.00 -17.09
C HIS A 74 24.11 -18.62 -17.71
N PRO A 75 23.95 -18.47 -19.05
CA PRO A 75 24.11 -17.18 -19.71
C PRO A 75 23.20 -16.11 -19.12
N LEU A 76 23.71 -14.88 -18.99
CA LEU A 76 23.00 -13.73 -18.44
C LEU A 76 21.65 -13.48 -19.12
N GLU A 77 21.58 -13.68 -20.44
CA GLU A 77 20.34 -13.54 -21.22
C GLU A 77 19.27 -14.58 -20.89
N ARG A 78 19.67 -15.76 -20.40
CA ARG A 78 18.74 -16.82 -19.98
C ARG A 78 18.26 -16.60 -18.54
N ALA A 79 19.15 -16.15 -17.67
CA ALA A 79 18.81 -15.81 -16.29
C ALA A 79 17.96 -14.54 -16.20
N LEU A 80 18.20 -13.57 -17.09
CA LEU A 80 17.47 -12.31 -17.19
C LEU A 80 17.03 -12.04 -18.63
N PRO A 81 15.97 -12.71 -19.12
CA PRO A 81 15.43 -12.51 -20.46
C PRO A 81 14.67 -11.17 -20.54
N LEU A 82 15.43 -10.07 -20.57
CA LEU A 82 14.90 -8.71 -20.57
C LEU A 82 14.57 -8.24 -21.99
N GLU A 83 13.40 -7.62 -22.12
CA GLU A 83 12.94 -6.97 -23.34
C GLU A 83 12.74 -5.47 -23.10
N ASP A 84 12.92 -4.66 -24.14
CA ASP A 84 12.46 -3.27 -24.09
C ASP A 84 10.94 -3.17 -24.34
N LEU A 85 10.38 -1.97 -24.24
CA LEU A 85 8.94 -1.73 -24.44
C LEU A 85 8.47 -2.03 -25.87
N GLU A 86 9.40 -2.20 -26.82
CA GLU A 86 9.12 -2.60 -28.19
C GLU A 86 9.29 -4.11 -28.43
N GLY A 87 9.53 -4.91 -27.37
CA GLY A 87 9.67 -6.37 -27.43
C GLY A 87 11.01 -6.85 -27.98
N ARG A 88 12.04 -5.99 -28.03
CA ARG A 88 13.38 -6.38 -28.49
C ARG A 88 14.20 -6.89 -27.32
N ARG A 89 14.94 -7.98 -27.54
CA ARG A 89 15.84 -8.56 -26.54
C ARG A 89 16.95 -7.58 -26.16
N TRP A 90 16.93 -7.11 -24.92
CA TRP A 90 17.76 -6.01 -24.45
C TRP A 90 19.25 -6.33 -24.47
N TRP A 91 19.64 -7.57 -24.14
CA TRP A 91 21.04 -8.00 -24.16
C TRP A 91 21.66 -8.00 -25.56
N GLN A 92 20.85 -8.19 -26.60
CA GLN A 92 21.32 -8.14 -27.99
C GLN A 92 21.53 -6.70 -28.47
N LEU A 93 20.74 -5.77 -27.96
CA LEU A 93 20.89 -4.33 -28.26
C LEU A 93 22.07 -3.71 -27.51
N THR A 94 22.29 -4.14 -26.27
CA THR A 94 23.30 -3.54 -25.40
C THR A 94 24.68 -4.16 -25.61
N ASP A 95 24.73 -5.44 -25.95
CA ASP A 95 25.91 -6.26 -26.18
C ASP A 95 27.06 -5.93 -25.22
N PRO A 96 26.95 -6.32 -23.94
CA PRO A 96 27.94 -5.93 -22.93
C PRO A 96 29.36 -6.40 -23.26
N TYR A 97 29.51 -7.55 -23.92
CA TYR A 97 30.82 -8.18 -24.17
C TYR A 97 31.41 -7.85 -25.56
N GLY A 98 30.58 -7.67 -26.59
CA GLY A 98 31.00 -7.34 -27.96
C GLY A 98 30.77 -5.88 -28.37
N GLY A 99 30.06 -5.08 -27.54
CA GLY A 99 29.70 -3.71 -27.84
C GLY A 99 30.82 -2.69 -27.64
N LEU A 100 30.47 -1.40 -27.66
CA LEU A 100 31.41 -0.28 -27.57
C LEU A 100 32.26 -0.35 -26.28
N ALA A 101 33.59 -0.44 -26.44
CA ALA A 101 34.53 -0.49 -25.32
C ALA A 101 34.47 0.76 -24.41
N THR A 102 34.01 1.90 -24.94
CA THR A 102 33.81 3.16 -24.18
C THR A 102 32.54 3.17 -23.33
N ARG A 103 31.69 2.14 -23.43
CA ARG A 103 30.47 2.03 -22.63
C ARG A 103 30.79 1.27 -21.33
N PHE A 104 30.58 1.96 -20.20
CA PHE A 104 30.86 1.43 -18.86
C PHE A 104 29.61 1.08 -18.06
N ALA A 105 28.44 1.56 -18.49
CA ALA A 105 27.17 1.32 -17.82
C ALA A 105 25.99 1.50 -18.77
N GLN A 106 24.86 0.96 -18.36
CA GLN A 106 23.54 1.31 -18.84
C GLN A 106 22.84 2.11 -17.73
N PRO A 107 22.31 3.32 -18.03
CA PRO A 107 21.49 4.04 -17.06
C PRO A 107 20.26 3.20 -16.70
N GLU A 108 19.59 3.56 -15.61
CA GLU A 108 18.34 2.91 -15.23
C GLU A 108 17.31 3.03 -16.36
N ARG A 109 16.76 1.89 -16.78
CA ARG A 109 15.71 1.81 -17.80
C ARG A 109 14.59 0.90 -17.34
N ASN A 110 13.38 1.20 -17.81
CA ASN A 110 12.23 0.34 -17.64
C ASN A 110 12.25 -0.76 -18.71
N LEU A 111 12.25 -2.02 -18.28
CA LEU A 111 12.33 -3.21 -19.13
C LEU A 111 11.26 -4.22 -18.71
N LEU A 112 11.03 -5.20 -19.57
CA LEU A 112 10.05 -6.26 -19.40
C LEU A 112 10.74 -7.59 -19.14
N LEU A 113 10.25 -8.31 -18.13
CA LEU A 113 10.50 -9.73 -17.93
C LEU A 113 9.41 -10.56 -18.63
N PRO A 114 9.62 -11.88 -18.84
CA PRO A 114 8.62 -12.78 -19.39
C PRO A 114 7.30 -12.68 -18.62
N GLY A 115 6.19 -12.71 -19.36
CA GLY A 115 4.86 -12.48 -18.80
C GLY A 115 4.49 -10.99 -18.64
N GLY A 116 5.30 -10.07 -19.17
CA GLY A 116 4.99 -8.63 -19.22
C GLY A 116 5.23 -7.88 -17.91
N ARG A 117 6.01 -8.46 -16.99
CA ARG A 117 6.34 -7.82 -15.71
C ARG A 117 7.38 -6.72 -15.92
N GLU A 118 7.06 -5.51 -15.52
CA GLU A 118 7.96 -4.36 -15.67
C GLU A 118 8.95 -4.22 -14.50
N VAL A 119 10.21 -4.01 -14.83
CA VAL A 119 11.31 -3.87 -13.88
C VAL A 119 12.21 -2.70 -14.27
N LEU A 120 12.72 -1.99 -13.26
CA LEU A 120 13.78 -1.01 -13.48
C LEU A 120 15.13 -1.71 -13.40
N VAL A 121 15.91 -1.59 -14.47
CA VAL A 121 17.20 -2.25 -14.59
C VAL A 121 18.28 -1.23 -14.88
N SER A 122 19.37 -1.31 -14.14
CA SER A 122 20.64 -0.64 -14.47
C SER A 122 21.75 -1.67 -14.52
N ALA A 123 22.76 -1.42 -15.35
CA ALA A 123 23.89 -2.33 -15.50
C ALA A 123 25.22 -1.58 -15.49
N ARG A 124 26.25 -2.17 -14.89
CA ARG A 124 27.63 -1.67 -14.93
C ARG A 124 28.54 -2.72 -15.56
N TYR A 125 29.38 -2.30 -16.48
CA TYR A 125 30.35 -3.13 -17.17
C TYR A 125 31.72 -2.87 -16.56
N VAL A 126 32.15 -3.78 -15.70
CA VAL A 126 33.42 -3.68 -14.97
C VAL A 126 34.53 -4.20 -15.86
N ARG A 127 35.54 -3.36 -16.10
CA ARG A 127 36.74 -3.65 -16.88
C ARG A 127 37.95 -3.40 -16.00
N THR A 128 39.03 -4.15 -16.23
CA THR A 128 40.33 -3.94 -15.55
C THR A 128 41.09 -2.73 -16.13
N ALA A 129 40.81 -2.36 -17.37
CA ALA A 129 41.34 -1.16 -18.03
C ALA A 129 40.21 -0.43 -18.80
N PRO A 130 40.30 0.90 -19.02
CA PRO A 130 39.21 1.71 -19.59
C PRO A 130 38.63 1.24 -20.94
N THR A 131 39.39 0.50 -21.73
CA THR A 131 38.94 -0.07 -23.01
C THR A 131 39.27 -1.56 -23.15
N GLY A 132 39.67 -2.20 -22.05
CA GLY A 132 39.92 -3.64 -22.00
C GLY A 132 38.63 -4.46 -22.06
N PRO A 133 38.69 -5.79 -22.13
CA PRO A 133 37.50 -6.64 -22.13
C PRO A 133 36.66 -6.48 -20.85
N VAL A 134 35.36 -6.76 -20.94
CA VAL A 134 34.50 -6.78 -19.75
C VAL A 134 34.87 -7.98 -18.90
N HIS A 135 35.25 -7.70 -17.66
CA HIS A 135 35.57 -8.72 -16.67
C HIS A 135 34.31 -9.16 -15.91
N ARG A 136 33.39 -8.23 -15.63
CA ARG A 136 32.10 -8.54 -14.98
C ARG A 136 30.99 -7.61 -15.46
N VAL A 137 29.77 -8.13 -15.53
CA VAL A 137 28.56 -7.33 -15.68
C VAL A 137 27.80 -7.38 -14.36
N VAL A 138 27.56 -6.22 -13.76
CA VAL A 138 26.77 -6.09 -12.52
C VAL A 138 25.43 -5.47 -12.88
N VAL A 139 24.34 -6.14 -12.56
CA VAL A 139 22.97 -5.73 -12.89
C VAL A 139 22.20 -5.54 -11.60
N SER A 140 21.55 -4.38 -11.46
CA SER A 140 20.61 -4.09 -10.39
C SER A 140 19.21 -4.08 -10.94
N ILE A 141 18.29 -4.77 -10.29
CA ILE A 141 16.89 -4.94 -10.68
C ILE A 141 15.99 -4.47 -9.54
N ARG A 142 15.07 -3.56 -9.84
CA ARG A 142 14.06 -3.09 -8.91
C ARG A 142 12.67 -3.41 -9.42
N ASP A 143 11.83 -3.90 -8.53
CA ASP A 143 10.42 -4.13 -8.82
C ASP A 143 9.67 -2.80 -8.94
N THR A 144 8.93 -2.63 -10.03
CA THR A 144 8.06 -1.46 -10.21
C THR A 144 6.67 -1.64 -9.60
N GLU A 145 6.30 -2.87 -9.24
CA GLU A 145 4.94 -3.23 -8.86
C GLU A 145 4.50 -2.58 -7.54
N ALA A 146 5.38 -2.52 -6.53
CA ALA A 146 5.07 -1.87 -5.26
C ALA A 146 4.80 -0.37 -5.43
N ARG A 147 5.64 0.32 -6.22
CA ARG A 147 5.47 1.75 -6.51
C ARG A 147 4.22 2.01 -7.35
N ARG A 148 3.96 1.19 -8.36
CA ARG A 148 2.77 1.30 -9.22
C ARG A 148 1.48 1.02 -8.49
N ARG A 149 1.45 0.10 -7.53
CA ARG A 149 0.27 -0.12 -6.69
C ARG A 149 -0.09 1.14 -5.90
N THR A 150 0.90 1.81 -5.32
CA THR A 150 0.70 3.08 -4.62
C THR A 150 0.27 4.20 -5.58
N GLU A 151 0.94 4.34 -6.72
CA GLU A 151 0.61 5.36 -7.73
C GLU A 151 -0.79 5.15 -8.34
N ARG A 152 -1.16 3.91 -8.68
CA ARG A 152 -2.50 3.55 -9.15
C ARG A 152 -3.55 3.82 -8.08
N SER A 153 -3.30 3.45 -6.82
CA SER A 153 -4.23 3.72 -5.71
C SER A 153 -4.43 5.23 -5.49
N HIS A 154 -3.38 6.06 -5.64
CA HIS A 154 -3.50 7.52 -5.60
C HIS A 154 -4.31 8.07 -6.78
N ALA A 155 -4.07 7.57 -8.00
CA ALA A 155 -4.83 8.01 -9.17
C ALA A 155 -6.31 7.64 -9.06
N GLU A 156 -6.62 6.42 -8.60
CA GLU A 156 -7.99 5.97 -8.31
C GLU A 156 -8.65 6.80 -7.21
N LEU A 157 -7.87 7.22 -6.21
CA LEU A 157 -8.33 8.12 -5.15
C LEU A 157 -8.75 9.47 -5.71
N ILE A 158 -7.88 10.11 -6.48
CA ILE A 158 -8.17 11.42 -7.09
C ILE A 158 -9.39 11.32 -8.02
N ALA A 159 -9.47 10.27 -8.85
CA ALA A 159 -10.58 10.08 -9.78
C ALA A 159 -11.91 9.91 -9.06
N THR A 160 -11.98 9.04 -8.05
CA THR A 160 -13.20 8.79 -7.28
C THR A 160 -13.65 10.05 -6.54
N VAL A 161 -12.71 10.76 -5.93
CA VAL A 161 -12.97 12.02 -5.22
C VAL A 161 -13.55 13.07 -6.16
N ALA A 162 -12.94 13.24 -7.33
CA ALA A 162 -13.44 14.19 -8.32
C ALA A 162 -14.89 13.85 -8.75
N HIS A 163 -15.21 12.56 -8.88
CA HIS A 163 -16.57 12.11 -9.16
C HIS A 163 -17.55 12.38 -8.02
N GLU A 164 -17.19 12.05 -6.78
CA GLU A 164 -18.05 12.25 -5.61
C GLU A 164 -18.26 13.72 -5.25
N LEU A 165 -17.29 14.60 -5.53
CA LEU A 165 -17.43 16.05 -5.35
C LEU A 165 -18.27 16.70 -6.46
N ARG A 166 -18.18 16.20 -7.70
CA ARG A 166 -18.89 16.80 -8.84
C ARG A 166 -20.41 16.78 -8.65
N SER A 167 -20.96 15.70 -8.10
CA SER A 167 -22.42 15.57 -7.92
C SER A 167 -23.02 16.63 -6.98
N PRO A 168 -22.61 16.76 -5.70
CA PRO A 168 -23.14 17.76 -4.79
C PRO A 168 -22.83 19.19 -5.27
N LEU A 169 -21.66 19.45 -5.85
CA LEU A 169 -21.35 20.77 -6.40
C LEU A 169 -22.24 21.15 -7.59
N THR A 170 -22.61 20.19 -8.44
CA THR A 170 -23.55 20.42 -9.54
C THR A 170 -24.94 20.75 -9.01
N SER A 171 -25.38 20.05 -7.96
CA SER A 171 -26.65 20.31 -7.27
C SER A 171 -26.67 21.71 -6.63
N VAL A 172 -25.65 22.05 -5.83
CA VAL A 172 -25.48 23.38 -5.22
C VAL A 172 -25.54 24.48 -6.27
N LYS A 173 -24.76 24.35 -7.35
CA LYS A 173 -24.76 25.32 -8.45
C LYS A 173 -26.12 25.39 -9.16
N GLY A 174 -26.79 24.26 -9.36
CA GLY A 174 -28.10 24.19 -10.01
C GLY A 174 -29.21 24.87 -9.21
N PHE A 175 -29.31 24.56 -7.92
CA PHE A 175 -30.31 25.16 -7.04
C PHE A 175 -30.05 26.66 -6.82
N THR A 176 -28.81 27.06 -6.57
CA THR A 176 -28.45 28.48 -6.41
C THR A 176 -28.71 29.28 -7.69
N ALA A 177 -28.31 28.77 -8.87
CA ALA A 177 -28.60 29.45 -10.15
C ALA A 177 -30.11 29.55 -10.43
N THR A 178 -30.87 28.51 -10.09
CA THR A 178 -32.33 28.50 -10.26
C THR A 178 -33.02 29.50 -9.33
N LEU A 179 -32.59 29.57 -8.07
CA LEU A 179 -33.07 30.58 -7.11
C LEU A 179 -32.76 32.00 -7.60
N LEU A 180 -31.53 32.26 -8.06
CA LEU A 180 -31.13 33.58 -8.55
C LEU A 180 -31.92 34.00 -9.80
N ALA A 181 -32.17 33.08 -10.74
CA ALA A 181 -32.84 33.39 -12.00
C ALA A 181 -34.38 33.50 -11.89
N LYS A 182 -34.99 32.83 -10.91
CA LYS A 182 -36.45 32.66 -10.82
C LYS A 182 -36.98 32.89 -9.39
N TRP A 183 -36.31 33.72 -8.59
CA TRP A 183 -36.63 33.94 -7.18
C TRP A 183 -38.12 34.21 -6.91
N GLU A 184 -38.71 35.13 -7.67
CA GLU A 184 -40.12 35.54 -7.52
C GLU A 184 -41.13 34.46 -7.95
N ARG A 185 -40.68 33.40 -8.64
CA ARG A 185 -41.55 32.34 -9.16
C ARG A 185 -41.74 31.17 -8.17
N PHE A 186 -41.03 31.19 -7.05
CA PHE A 186 -41.10 30.14 -6.04
C PHE A 186 -41.81 30.63 -4.77
N THR A 187 -42.53 29.72 -4.12
CA THR A 187 -43.05 29.96 -2.77
C THR A 187 -41.92 29.95 -1.75
N ASP A 188 -42.16 30.48 -0.55
CA ASP A 188 -41.13 30.50 0.50
C ASP A 188 -40.75 29.07 0.96
N ASP A 189 -41.71 28.14 0.97
CA ASP A 189 -41.43 26.72 1.25
C ASP A 189 -40.51 26.08 0.19
N GLN A 190 -40.72 26.39 -1.09
CA GLN A 190 -39.86 25.90 -2.17
C GLN A 190 -38.45 26.48 -2.05
N LYS A 191 -38.32 27.78 -1.75
CA LYS A 191 -37.02 28.42 -1.52
C LYS A 191 -36.30 27.77 -0.35
N LYS A 192 -37.02 27.53 0.76
CA LYS A 192 -36.48 26.88 1.95
C LYS A 192 -35.96 25.48 1.63
N LEU A 193 -36.76 24.66 0.95
CA LEU A 193 -36.35 23.30 0.55
C LEU A 193 -35.11 23.31 -0.35
N MET A 194 -35.03 24.23 -1.31
CA MET A 194 -33.85 24.37 -2.17
C MET A 194 -32.62 24.79 -1.37
N LEU A 195 -32.76 25.72 -0.41
CA LEU A 195 -31.66 26.14 0.46
C LEU A 195 -31.22 25.04 1.44
N GLU A 196 -32.16 24.28 2.00
CA GLU A 196 -31.87 23.10 2.82
C GLU A 196 -31.09 22.04 2.02
N THR A 197 -31.45 21.85 0.74
CA THR A 197 -30.70 20.96 -0.16
C THR A 197 -29.29 21.47 -0.43
N VAL A 198 -29.13 22.78 -0.66
CA VAL A 198 -27.81 23.41 -0.86
C VAL A 198 -26.93 23.24 0.39
N ASP A 199 -27.48 23.48 1.58
CA ASP A 199 -26.76 23.33 2.85
C ASP A 199 -26.34 21.87 3.08
N ALA A 200 -27.24 20.92 2.85
CA ALA A 200 -26.94 19.49 2.96
C ALA A 200 -25.81 19.06 2.00
N ASP A 201 -25.84 19.50 0.74
CA ASP A 201 -24.79 19.18 -0.24
C ASP A 201 -23.45 19.87 0.09
N ALA A 202 -23.47 21.10 0.61
CA ALA A 202 -22.27 21.80 1.07
C ALA A 202 -21.63 21.08 2.27
N ASN A 203 -22.45 20.67 3.25
CA ASN A 203 -22.00 19.87 4.39
C ASN A 203 -21.41 18.53 3.96
N ARG A 204 -22.00 17.89 2.94
CA ARG A 204 -21.46 16.66 2.34
C ARG A 204 -20.09 16.87 1.71
N VAL A 205 -19.88 17.97 0.99
CA VAL A 205 -18.56 18.33 0.42
C VAL A 205 -17.53 18.56 1.52
N THR A 206 -17.88 19.28 2.58
CA THR A 206 -17.00 19.52 3.72
C THR A 206 -16.57 18.21 4.39
N ARG A 207 -17.52 17.29 4.60
CA ARG A 207 -17.23 15.96 5.16
C ARG A 207 -16.27 15.16 4.26
N LEU A 208 -16.51 15.16 2.94
CA LEU A 208 -15.64 14.51 1.95
C LEU A 208 -14.20 15.04 2.00
N ILE A 209 -14.02 16.35 2.14
CA ILE A 209 -12.69 16.97 2.24
C ILE A 209 -11.99 16.52 3.54
N ALA A 210 -12.72 16.50 4.67
CA ALA A 210 -12.18 16.04 5.94
C ALA A 210 -11.76 14.56 5.87
N GLU A 211 -12.59 13.69 5.28
CA GLU A 211 -12.28 12.28 5.03
C GLU A 211 -10.98 12.10 4.25
N LEU A 212 -10.72 12.95 3.26
CA LEU A 212 -9.50 12.88 2.45
C LEU A 212 -8.24 13.31 3.20
N LEU A 213 -8.36 14.33 4.05
CA LEU A 213 -7.27 14.75 4.91
C LEU A 213 -6.93 13.65 5.92
N ASP A 214 -7.93 12.98 6.47
CA ASP A 214 -7.72 11.84 7.36
C ASP A 214 -7.04 10.67 6.64
N ILE A 215 -7.45 10.32 5.41
CA ILE A 215 -6.78 9.27 4.61
C ILE A 215 -5.31 9.62 4.39
N SER A 216 -5.02 10.86 3.99
CA SER A 216 -3.63 11.31 3.77
C SER A 216 -2.78 11.18 5.03
N ARG A 217 -3.35 11.51 6.20
CA ARG A 217 -2.67 11.35 7.50
C ARG A 217 -2.48 9.88 7.88
N ILE A 218 -3.48 9.03 7.64
CA ILE A 218 -3.40 7.58 7.87
C ILE A 218 -2.30 6.96 6.99
N ASP A 219 -2.30 7.27 5.69
CA ASP A 219 -1.37 6.70 4.72
C ASP A 219 0.07 7.12 4.95
N SER A 220 0.28 8.34 5.46
CA SER A 220 1.60 8.84 5.83
C SER A 220 2.04 8.42 7.24
N GLY A 221 1.20 7.69 7.98
CA GLY A 221 1.46 7.32 9.38
C GLY A 221 1.52 8.52 10.33
N ARG A 222 0.95 9.67 9.93
CA ARG A 222 0.95 10.93 10.68
C ARG A 222 -0.38 11.23 11.35
N LEU A 223 -1.26 10.24 11.49
CA LEU A 223 -2.50 10.41 12.24
C LEU A 223 -2.15 10.52 13.73
N GLU A 224 -2.15 11.74 14.25
CA GLU A 224 -1.99 12.00 15.68
C GLU A 224 -3.30 11.68 16.42
N VAL A 225 -3.18 10.93 17.51
CA VAL A 225 -4.29 10.56 18.39
C VAL A 225 -4.11 11.25 19.72
N ARG A 226 -5.03 12.14 20.08
CA ARG A 226 -5.01 12.89 21.35
C ARG A 226 -5.82 12.15 22.40
N ARG A 227 -5.19 11.16 23.03
CA ARG A 227 -5.84 10.32 24.05
C ARG A 227 -6.28 11.13 25.27
N GLN A 228 -7.55 11.02 25.60
CA GLN A 228 -8.21 11.58 26.79
C GLN A 228 -9.12 10.48 27.40
N PRO A 229 -9.52 10.59 28.67
CA PRO A 229 -10.52 9.69 29.24
C PRO A 229 -11.84 9.80 28.45
N VAL A 230 -12.37 8.67 27.98
CA VAL A 230 -13.61 8.61 27.19
C VAL A 230 -14.59 7.65 27.85
N ASP A 231 -15.79 8.15 28.15
CA ASP A 231 -16.95 7.30 28.43
C ASP A 231 -17.59 6.86 27.12
N ILE A 232 -17.26 5.65 26.68
CA ILE A 232 -17.76 5.09 25.42
C ILE A 232 -19.28 4.87 25.46
N GLY A 233 -19.86 4.58 26.63
CA GLY A 233 -21.30 4.39 26.80
C GLY A 233 -22.04 5.71 26.57
N ALA A 234 -21.54 6.79 27.16
CA ALA A 234 -22.05 8.14 26.91
C ALA A 234 -21.88 8.57 25.44
N ALA A 235 -20.74 8.24 24.81
CA ALA A 235 -20.51 8.52 23.40
C ALA A 235 -21.55 7.82 22.50
N VAL A 236 -21.75 6.51 22.69
CA VAL A 236 -22.76 5.73 21.96
C VAL A 236 -24.16 6.32 22.16
N ALA A 237 -24.52 6.65 23.39
CA ALA A 237 -25.83 7.24 23.71
C ALA A 237 -26.07 8.56 22.97
N ARG A 238 -25.07 9.46 22.89
CA ARG A 238 -25.19 10.72 22.13
C ARG A 238 -25.44 10.51 20.64
N HIS A 239 -24.73 9.57 20.00
CA HIS A 239 -24.92 9.30 18.57
C HIS A 239 -26.32 8.73 18.28
N ILE A 240 -26.83 7.87 19.17
CA ILE A 240 -28.19 7.34 19.04
C ILE A 240 -29.22 8.45 19.21
N GLN A 241 -29.06 9.33 20.20
CA GLN A 241 -29.92 10.50 20.38
C GLN A 241 -29.94 11.40 19.13
N ALA A 242 -28.79 11.62 18.49
CA ALA A 242 -28.71 12.38 17.25
C ALA A 242 -29.49 11.72 16.10
N HIS A 243 -29.40 10.39 15.95
CA HIS A 243 -30.18 9.66 14.96
C HIS A 243 -31.69 9.72 15.25
N VAL A 244 -32.09 9.58 16.51
CA VAL A 244 -33.51 9.71 16.90
C VAL A 244 -34.04 11.12 16.63
N ALA A 245 -33.26 12.15 16.96
CA ALA A 245 -33.61 13.54 16.65
C ALA A 245 -33.71 13.81 15.14
N SER A 246 -32.97 13.06 14.32
CA SER A 246 -33.06 13.12 12.85
C SER A 246 -34.26 12.35 12.25
N GLY A 247 -35.12 11.78 13.10
CA GLY A 247 -36.36 11.11 12.68
C GLY A 247 -36.29 9.58 12.64
N GLN A 248 -35.20 8.95 13.12
CA GLN A 248 -35.18 7.50 13.31
C GLN A 248 -36.01 7.12 14.55
N PRO A 249 -36.78 6.03 14.51
CA PRO A 249 -37.58 5.61 15.65
C PRO A 249 -36.67 5.05 16.76
N ALA A 250 -36.96 5.38 18.01
CA ALA A 250 -36.06 5.07 19.14
C ALA A 250 -35.90 3.57 19.39
N ASP A 251 -36.95 2.78 19.12
CA ASP A 251 -36.97 1.32 19.21
C ASP A 251 -36.12 0.63 18.12
N ARG A 252 -35.63 1.38 17.12
CA ARG A 252 -34.65 0.89 16.15
C ARG A 252 -33.30 0.57 16.79
N PHE A 253 -32.98 1.13 17.95
CA PHE A 253 -31.67 0.99 18.57
C PHE A 253 -31.75 0.20 19.87
N LEU A 254 -30.97 -0.87 19.96
CA LEU A 254 -30.80 -1.65 21.18
C LEU A 254 -29.37 -1.50 21.70
N VAL A 255 -29.20 -0.84 22.84
CA VAL A 255 -27.89 -0.65 23.47
C VAL A 255 -27.74 -1.56 24.66
N ARG A 256 -26.65 -2.32 24.70
CA ARG A 256 -26.26 -3.14 25.85
C ARG A 256 -24.85 -2.76 26.26
N VAL A 257 -24.70 -2.36 27.52
CA VAL A 257 -23.40 -2.01 28.11
C VAL A 257 -23.15 -2.95 29.27
N GLU A 258 -22.14 -3.81 29.13
CA GLU A 258 -21.71 -4.70 30.20
C GLU A 258 -20.72 -3.98 31.12
N GLN A 259 -21.07 -3.88 32.41
CA GLN A 259 -20.25 -3.22 33.41
C GLN A 259 -19.61 -4.23 34.37
N PRO A 260 -18.42 -3.93 34.95
CA PRO A 260 -17.66 -2.68 34.79
C PRO A 260 -16.85 -2.65 33.50
N LEU A 261 -16.84 -1.49 32.82
CA LEU A 261 -15.93 -1.23 31.71
C LEU A 261 -14.60 -0.70 32.27
N PRO A 262 -13.46 -1.06 31.66
CA PRO A 262 -12.18 -0.50 32.06
C PRO A 262 -12.02 0.94 31.55
N ASP A 263 -11.16 1.73 32.22
CA ASP A 263 -10.88 3.11 31.84
C ASP A 263 -10.31 3.21 30.42
N LEU A 264 -11.06 3.83 29.51
CA LEU A 264 -10.68 3.96 28.11
C LEU A 264 -10.04 5.32 27.86
N TRP A 265 -8.82 5.30 27.31
CA TRP A 265 -8.12 6.50 26.86
C TRP A 265 -8.04 6.53 25.33
N ALA A 266 -8.82 7.40 24.73
CA ALA A 266 -8.95 7.52 23.28
C ALA A 266 -9.12 8.99 22.88
N ASP A 267 -8.98 9.29 21.59
CA ASP A 267 -9.29 10.61 21.06
C ASP A 267 -10.81 10.74 20.86
N PRO A 268 -11.50 11.60 21.63
CA PRO A 268 -12.97 11.66 21.62
C PRO A 268 -13.53 11.98 20.22
N ASP A 269 -12.91 12.89 19.49
CA ASP A 269 -13.35 13.31 18.16
C ASP A 269 -13.20 12.16 17.15
N LYS A 270 -12.11 11.40 17.26
CA LYS A 270 -11.87 10.25 16.38
C LYS A 270 -12.76 9.06 16.73
N ILE A 271 -13.09 8.84 18.00
CA ILE A 271 -14.08 7.85 18.40
C ILE A 271 -15.48 8.24 17.91
N ASP A 272 -15.84 9.51 18.00
CA ASP A 272 -17.10 10.01 17.43
C ASP A 272 -17.17 9.76 15.92
N GLN A 273 -16.06 9.96 15.21
CA GLN A 273 -15.96 9.65 13.79
C GLN A 273 -16.12 8.14 13.50
N VAL A 274 -15.58 7.27 14.34
CA VAL A 274 -15.76 5.81 14.23
C VAL A 274 -17.21 5.42 14.43
N LEU A 275 -17.82 5.88 15.53
CA LEU A 275 -19.20 5.59 15.87
C LEU A 275 -20.17 6.12 14.81
N SER A 276 -19.99 7.36 14.36
CA SER A 276 -20.80 7.97 13.31
C SER A 276 -20.76 7.15 12.01
N ASN A 277 -19.58 6.72 11.56
CA ASN A 277 -19.45 5.91 10.34
C ASN A 277 -20.12 4.53 10.46
N LEU A 278 -19.94 3.85 11.60
CA LEU A 278 -20.53 2.52 11.81
C LEU A 278 -22.05 2.58 11.96
N LEU A 279 -22.57 3.56 12.71
CA LEU A 279 -24.00 3.76 12.90
C LEU A 279 -24.69 4.26 11.63
N GLU A 280 -24.07 5.18 10.87
CA GLU A 280 -24.61 5.62 9.57
C GLU A 280 -24.69 4.43 8.59
N ASN A 281 -23.68 3.57 8.56
CA ASN A 281 -23.71 2.35 7.76
C ASN A 281 -24.83 1.39 8.20
N ALA A 282 -24.97 1.14 9.51
CA ALA A 282 -26.00 0.26 10.06
C ALA A 282 -27.42 0.82 9.79
N VAL A 283 -27.63 2.13 9.90
CA VAL A 283 -28.93 2.75 9.61
C VAL A 283 -29.23 2.73 8.10
N ARG A 284 -28.22 2.98 7.25
CA ARG A 284 -28.39 3.09 5.80
C ARG A 284 -28.54 1.74 5.10
N HIS A 285 -27.80 0.74 5.55
CA HIS A 285 -27.72 -0.57 4.90
C HIS A 285 -28.42 -1.67 5.69
N GLY A 286 -28.66 -1.44 6.98
CA GLY A 286 -29.37 -2.35 7.85
C GLY A 286 -30.88 -2.25 7.71
N GLU A 287 -31.53 -3.38 7.88
CA GLU A 287 -32.96 -3.46 8.17
C GLU A 287 -33.16 -3.71 9.67
N GLY A 288 -34.41 -3.62 10.12
CA GLY A 288 -34.77 -3.96 11.50
C GLY A 288 -34.01 -3.15 12.57
N THR A 289 -33.52 -3.88 13.59
CA THR A 289 -32.90 -3.31 14.79
C THR A 289 -31.38 -3.19 14.64
N VAL A 290 -30.83 -2.03 14.98
CA VAL A 290 -29.39 -1.83 15.15
C VAL A 290 -29.03 -2.14 16.60
N THR A 291 -28.25 -3.19 16.82
CA THR A 291 -27.78 -3.60 18.15
C THR A 291 -26.37 -3.10 18.38
N ILE A 292 -26.14 -2.40 19.50
CA ILE A 292 -24.84 -1.91 19.95
C ILE A 292 -24.49 -2.59 21.27
N ASP A 293 -23.49 -3.47 21.25
CA ASP A 293 -22.95 -4.12 22.44
C ASP A 293 -21.60 -3.50 22.81
N VAL A 294 -21.49 -2.99 24.03
CA VAL A 294 -20.24 -2.49 24.61
C VAL A 294 -19.84 -3.44 25.73
N MET A 295 -18.69 -4.10 25.58
CA MET A 295 -18.24 -5.15 26.49
C MET A 295 -16.75 -5.02 26.82
N PRO A 296 -16.32 -5.39 28.04
CA PRO A 296 -14.91 -5.63 28.34
C PRO A 296 -14.34 -6.69 27.39
N SER A 297 -13.10 -6.52 26.97
CA SER A 297 -12.38 -7.46 26.10
C SER A 297 -11.02 -7.78 26.71
N ALA A 298 -10.51 -9.00 26.52
CA ALA A 298 -9.14 -9.31 26.90
C ALA A 298 -8.18 -8.86 25.79
N SER A 299 -7.13 -8.10 26.11
CA SER A 299 -6.10 -7.76 25.11
C SER A 299 -5.38 -9.04 24.62
N PRO A 300 -5.13 -9.18 23.32
CA PRO A 300 -4.26 -10.24 22.78
C PRO A 300 -2.77 -9.99 23.09
N ARG A 301 -2.42 -8.80 23.56
CA ARG A 301 -1.06 -8.43 23.99
C ARG A 301 -1.05 -8.26 25.50
N GLU A 302 -0.41 -9.22 26.16
CA GLU A 302 -0.08 -9.28 27.60
C GLU A 302 -1.23 -9.59 28.57
N ARG A 303 -0.88 -10.36 29.61
CA ARG A 303 -1.79 -11.03 30.56
C ARG A 303 -2.53 -10.09 31.54
N GLU A 304 -2.47 -8.77 31.36
CA GLU A 304 -3.05 -7.83 32.35
C GLU A 304 -3.83 -6.63 31.76
N CYS A 305 -3.88 -6.40 30.45
CA CYS A 305 -4.68 -5.28 29.94
C CYS A 305 -6.03 -5.76 29.40
N ALA A 306 -7.09 -5.45 30.14
CA ALA A 306 -8.44 -5.40 29.57
C ALA A 306 -8.47 -4.41 28.39
N GLY A 307 -9.49 -4.47 27.56
CA GLY A 307 -9.80 -3.59 26.46
C GLY A 307 -11.29 -3.31 26.50
N THR A 308 -11.75 -2.37 25.67
CA THR A 308 -13.18 -2.16 25.46
C THR A 308 -13.52 -2.52 24.04
N SER A 309 -14.42 -3.49 23.88
CA SER A 309 -14.96 -3.85 22.57
C SER A 309 -16.33 -3.20 22.37
N VAL A 310 -16.55 -2.68 21.17
CA VAL A 310 -17.82 -2.13 20.73
C VAL A 310 -18.22 -2.87 19.46
N THR A 311 -19.41 -3.44 19.49
CA THR A 311 -19.99 -4.21 18.39
C THR A 311 -21.23 -3.49 17.90
N VAL A 312 -21.28 -3.18 16.61
CA VAL A 312 -22.46 -2.64 15.93
C VAL A 312 -22.96 -3.71 14.96
N SER A 313 -24.17 -4.19 15.19
CA SER A 313 -24.84 -5.22 14.38
C SER A 313 -26.10 -4.65 13.76
N ASP A 314 -26.30 -4.90 12.47
CA ASP A 314 -27.55 -4.63 11.75
C ASP A 314 -28.25 -5.94 11.34
N GLU A 315 -29.51 -5.85 10.91
CA GLU A 315 -30.30 -7.01 10.41
C GLU A 315 -30.51 -6.93 8.89
N GLY A 316 -29.59 -6.27 8.16
CA GLY A 316 -29.69 -6.10 6.70
C GLY A 316 -29.27 -7.34 5.88
N PRO A 317 -28.99 -7.17 4.57
CA PRO A 317 -28.50 -8.25 3.72
C PRO A 317 -27.09 -8.73 4.10
N GLY A 318 -26.39 -7.95 4.92
CA GLY A 318 -25.02 -8.23 5.35
C GLY A 318 -23.99 -8.06 4.25
N ILE A 319 -22.81 -8.61 4.49
CA ILE A 319 -21.66 -8.51 3.58
C ILE A 319 -21.32 -9.92 3.06
N PRO A 320 -21.18 -10.12 1.74
CA PRO A 320 -20.71 -11.39 1.19
C PRO A 320 -19.34 -11.77 1.76
N GLU A 321 -19.14 -13.04 2.09
CA GLU A 321 -17.91 -13.54 2.73
C GLU A 321 -16.65 -13.22 1.92
N GLU A 322 -16.73 -13.36 0.59
CA GLU A 322 -15.68 -12.99 -0.37
C GLU A 322 -15.29 -11.50 -0.32
N SER A 323 -16.18 -10.64 0.15
CA SER A 323 -15.97 -9.20 0.25
C SER A 323 -15.49 -8.75 1.64
N MET A 324 -15.59 -9.59 2.67
CA MET A 324 -15.24 -9.24 4.06
C MET A 324 -13.78 -8.76 4.19
N ASN A 325 -12.85 -9.38 3.46
CA ASN A 325 -11.44 -8.98 3.46
C ASN A 325 -11.18 -7.63 2.78
N ARG A 326 -12.16 -7.14 2.00
CA ARG A 326 -12.03 -5.91 1.19
C ARG A 326 -12.82 -4.74 1.74
N VAL A 327 -13.71 -4.92 2.73
CA VAL A 327 -14.59 -3.84 3.20
C VAL A 327 -13.84 -2.69 3.85
N PHE A 328 -12.65 -2.96 4.40
CA PHE A 328 -11.77 -1.95 4.96
C PHE A 328 -10.75 -1.41 3.95
N THR A 329 -10.94 -1.66 2.65
CA THR A 329 -10.13 -1.05 1.58
C THR A 329 -10.79 0.24 1.08
N ARG A 330 -9.98 1.15 0.54
CA ARG A 330 -10.49 2.41 -0.04
C ARG A 330 -11.52 2.11 -1.14
N PHE A 331 -12.58 2.89 -1.19
CA PHE A 331 -13.64 2.85 -2.21
C PHE A 331 -14.42 1.56 -2.30
N TRP A 332 -14.33 0.68 -1.31
CA TRP A 332 -15.20 -0.48 -1.27
C TRP A 332 -16.65 -0.03 -1.07
N ARG A 333 -17.54 -0.53 -1.95
CA ARG A 333 -18.98 -0.26 -1.91
C ARG A 333 -19.73 -1.56 -2.14
N GLY A 334 -20.62 -1.93 -1.21
CA GLY A 334 -21.50 -3.10 -1.35
C GLY A 334 -22.61 -2.90 -2.39
N SER A 335 -22.94 -1.66 -2.76
CA SER A 335 -23.92 -1.36 -3.81
C SER A 335 -23.58 -0.08 -4.58
N LYS A 336 -24.07 0.04 -5.83
CA LYS A 336 -23.85 1.20 -6.71
C LYS A 336 -24.48 2.52 -6.20
N ARG A 337 -25.31 2.49 -5.15
CA ARG A 337 -26.04 3.66 -4.62
C ARG A 337 -25.56 4.13 -3.23
N GLY A 338 -24.42 3.61 -2.76
CA GLY A 338 -23.97 3.79 -1.37
C GLY A 338 -22.63 4.50 -1.21
N GLY A 339 -22.62 5.62 -0.47
CA GLY A 339 -21.46 6.20 0.24
C GLY A 339 -20.24 6.60 -0.58
N THR A 340 -19.25 7.19 0.10
CA THR A 340 -17.94 7.53 -0.48
C THR A 340 -17.08 6.28 -0.67
N GLY A 341 -17.35 5.24 0.12
CA GLY A 341 -16.54 4.02 0.23
C GLY A 341 -15.28 4.23 1.05
N LEU A 342 -15.16 5.36 1.74
CA LEU A 342 -13.99 5.74 2.54
C LEU A 342 -14.21 5.56 4.05
N GLY A 343 -15.46 5.58 4.52
CA GLY A 343 -15.79 5.53 5.95
C GLY A 343 -15.16 4.34 6.67
N LEU A 344 -15.31 3.12 6.16
CA LEU A 344 -14.73 1.92 6.80
C LEU A 344 -13.20 1.88 6.75
N TYR A 345 -12.57 2.44 5.72
CA TYR A 345 -11.12 2.59 5.65
C TYR A 345 -10.62 3.54 6.76
N ILE A 346 -11.30 4.67 6.94
CA ILE A 346 -10.99 5.66 7.98
C ILE A 346 -11.20 5.05 9.37
N VAL A 347 -12.32 4.33 9.58
CA VAL A 347 -12.59 3.61 10.83
C VAL A 347 -11.41 2.69 11.18
N LYS A 348 -10.97 1.87 10.21
CA LYS A 348 -9.82 0.97 10.42
C LYS A 348 -8.55 1.75 10.80
N GLY A 349 -8.21 2.79 10.04
CA GLY A 349 -7.01 3.60 10.31
C GLY A 349 -7.05 4.29 11.68
N ILE A 350 -8.22 4.79 12.11
CA ILE A 350 -8.40 5.38 13.44
C ILE A 350 -8.22 4.33 14.54
N VAL A 351 -8.88 3.17 14.42
CA VAL A 351 -8.80 2.10 15.42
C VAL A 351 -7.36 1.57 15.53
N GLU A 352 -6.67 1.37 14.40
CA GLU A 352 -5.27 0.93 14.38
C GLU A 352 -4.33 1.99 14.97
N ALA A 353 -4.56 3.28 14.71
CA ALA A 353 -3.79 4.37 15.32
C ALA A 353 -3.96 4.45 16.86
N HIS A 354 -5.10 3.97 17.38
CA HIS A 354 -5.30 3.80 18.82
C HIS A 354 -4.60 2.55 19.39
N GLY A 355 -4.07 1.67 18.54
CA GLY A 355 -3.51 0.37 18.92
C GLY A 355 -4.55 -0.75 19.02
N GLY A 356 -5.75 -0.50 18.50
CA GLY A 356 -6.87 -1.44 18.50
C GLY A 356 -6.94 -2.32 17.26
N THR A 357 -8.02 -3.09 17.19
CA THR A 357 -8.35 -3.94 16.03
C THR A 357 -9.81 -3.77 15.65
N ILE A 358 -10.13 -3.94 14.36
CA ILE A 358 -11.51 -3.99 13.87
C ILE A 358 -11.73 -5.22 13.00
N THR A 359 -12.86 -5.89 13.18
CA THR A 359 -13.28 -7.04 12.41
C THR A 359 -14.69 -6.86 11.87
N VAL A 360 -14.99 -7.56 10.79
CA VAL A 360 -16.34 -7.67 10.21
C VAL A 360 -16.76 -9.13 10.23
N GLY A 361 -18.04 -9.38 10.49
CA GLY A 361 -18.64 -10.71 10.48
C GLY A 361 -20.13 -10.64 10.16
N ARG A 362 -20.81 -11.76 10.36
CA ARG A 362 -22.26 -11.85 10.19
C ARG A 362 -22.94 -11.69 11.54
N ALA A 363 -23.96 -10.84 11.60
CA ALA A 363 -24.74 -10.66 12.84
C ALA A 363 -25.69 -11.84 13.07
N PRO A 364 -26.00 -12.20 14.34
CA PRO A 364 -26.91 -13.30 14.67
C PRO A 364 -28.33 -13.14 14.09
N GLY A 365 -28.81 -11.90 13.95
CA GLY A 365 -30.13 -11.57 13.38
C GLY A 365 -30.18 -11.56 11.85
N GLY A 366 -29.12 -12.00 11.16
CA GLY A 366 -28.88 -11.60 9.76
C GLY A 366 -28.12 -10.28 9.72
N GLY A 367 -27.59 -9.88 8.56
CA GLY A 367 -26.88 -8.60 8.45
C GLY A 367 -25.37 -8.62 8.74
N ALA A 368 -24.79 -7.43 8.84
CA ALA A 368 -23.37 -7.23 9.11
C ALA A 368 -23.13 -6.94 10.59
N GLN A 369 -22.00 -7.44 11.09
CA GLN A 369 -21.49 -7.14 12.42
C GLN A 369 -20.10 -6.52 12.29
N PHE A 370 -19.93 -5.29 12.77
CA PHE A 370 -18.64 -4.64 12.91
C PHE A 370 -18.25 -4.61 14.38
N ARG A 371 -17.06 -5.11 14.70
CA ARG A 371 -16.53 -5.12 16.07
C ARG A 371 -15.18 -4.44 16.08
N PHE A 372 -15.05 -3.36 16.84
CA PHE A 372 -13.74 -2.78 17.12
C PHE A 372 -13.38 -2.95 18.59
N THR A 373 -12.10 -3.13 18.87
CA THR A 373 -11.55 -3.26 20.22
C THR A 373 -10.46 -2.23 20.40
N LEU A 374 -10.54 -1.47 21.49
CA LEU A 374 -9.50 -0.52 21.90
C LEU A 374 -8.80 -1.05 23.16
N PRO A 375 -7.46 -1.02 23.21
CA PRO A 375 -6.73 -1.44 24.41
C PRO A 375 -6.94 -0.43 25.55
N VAL A 376 -6.92 -0.92 26.78
CA VAL A 376 -6.82 -0.05 27.96
C VAL A 376 -5.40 0.49 28.05
N GLY A 377 -5.28 1.77 28.42
CA GLY A 377 -3.98 2.33 28.75
C GLY A 377 -4.00 3.85 28.77
N ALA A 378 -3.79 4.42 29.95
CA ALA A 378 -3.34 5.80 30.06
C ALA A 378 -2.10 6.01 29.16
N PRO A 379 -1.96 7.16 28.48
CA PRO A 379 -0.77 7.50 27.72
C PRO A 379 0.50 7.25 28.53
N ALA A 380 1.55 6.72 27.90
CA ALA A 380 2.80 6.38 28.59
C ALA A 380 3.42 7.55 29.40
N TYR A 381 3.09 8.80 29.08
CA TYR A 381 3.53 9.99 29.82
C TYR A 381 2.77 10.28 31.14
N LEU A 382 1.63 9.63 31.39
CA LEU A 382 0.88 9.71 32.65
C LEU A 382 1.34 8.66 33.68
N ASN A 383 2.10 7.66 33.23
CA ASN A 383 2.68 6.60 34.07
C ASN A 383 4.16 6.87 34.41
N ALA A 384 4.66 8.10 34.18
CA ALA A 384 6.06 8.51 34.38
C ALA A 384 6.24 9.39 35.62
#